data_AF-A0A969H8L3-F1
#
_entry.id   AF-A0A969H8L3-F1
#
_cell.length_a   1.000
_cell.length_b   1.000
_cell.length_c   1.000
_cell.angle_alpha   90.00
_cell.angle_beta   90.00
_cell.angle_gamma   90.00
#
_symmetry.space_group_name_H-M   'P 1'
#
loop_
_entity.id
_entity.type
_entity.pdbx_description
1 polymer ?
#
loop_
_entity_poly.entity_id
_entity_poly.type
_entity_poly.pdbx_seq_one_letter_code
_entity_poly.pdbx_strand_id
1 'polypeptide(L)'
;MSKCRRLQVSLNRVGLVIVAALLISMVSLTLLVMNAEAKRSKGGPGCGGDLASLLDQVEDGDVVEVLTGPTAWDSNGAILTKNITIEGGWQLITTTCVSSDTSGSSFEWPAERSIIGDYPLDSIIRINPPLISTTMRYLDIVQVAGGVAQGGAISGVISDGARLLLDNVLITNSSADRGGGLYLEVRGNSQLILSDTDFTFNTAQNTGGGFEIHVFNNSQVTIINSQVSTNTATNGNGGGGRIVIHSGSVTIANSSFFDNQANGSGKGLLVEGVGSGPAYLILQNNVFSSSLQISGTVTVLDKQTFLPIVFKK
;
A
#
# COMPACT_ATOMS: atom_id res chain seq x y z
N MET A 1 57.23 14.61 30.94
CA MET A 1 56.76 15.23 29.69
C MET A 1 55.90 14.33 28.80
N SER A 2 55.99 12.99 28.88
CA SER A 2 55.21 12.06 28.03
C SER A 2 53.70 11.95 28.35
N LYS A 3 53.30 12.16 29.61
CA LYS A 3 51.88 12.13 30.04
C LYS A 3 51.07 13.34 29.55
N CYS A 4 51.63 14.57 29.56
CA CYS A 4 50.96 15.76 29.02
C CYS A 4 50.69 15.65 27.51
N ARG A 5 51.65 15.12 26.75
CA ARG A 5 51.52 14.98 25.29
C ARG A 5 50.44 13.97 24.90
N ARG A 6 50.20 12.93 25.72
CA ARG A 6 49.09 11.97 25.52
C ARG A 6 47.72 12.57 25.82
N LEU A 7 47.59 13.40 26.86
CA LEU A 7 46.33 14.09 27.18
C LEU A 7 45.91 15.08 26.07
N GLN A 8 46.87 15.84 25.53
CA GLN A 8 46.60 16.84 24.49
C GLN A 8 46.13 16.19 23.18
N VAL A 9 46.66 15.01 22.84
CA VAL A 9 46.20 14.23 21.68
C VAL A 9 44.83 13.60 21.92
N SER A 10 44.49 13.17 23.14
CA SER A 10 43.15 12.62 23.43
C SER A 10 42.08 13.71 23.44
N LEU A 11 42.37 14.90 23.98
CA LEU A 11 41.48 16.06 23.95
C LEU A 11 41.18 16.52 22.50
N ASN A 12 42.19 16.56 21.63
CA ASN A 12 41.99 16.90 20.21
C ASN A 12 41.17 15.84 19.46
N ARG A 13 41.32 14.55 19.79
CA ARG A 13 40.49 13.48 19.19
C ARG A 13 39.04 13.55 19.65
N VAL A 14 38.80 13.83 20.93
CA VAL A 14 37.43 14.01 21.47
C VAL A 14 36.77 15.23 20.84
N GLY A 15 37.49 16.35 20.69
CA GLY A 15 37.00 17.53 19.99
C GLY A 15 36.61 17.26 18.53
N LEU A 16 37.43 16.51 17.80
CA LEU A 16 37.15 16.15 16.40
C LEU A 16 35.92 15.23 16.26
N VAL A 17 35.75 14.28 17.18
CA VAL A 17 34.57 13.39 17.22
C VAL A 17 33.29 14.16 17.52
N ILE A 18 33.32 15.12 18.45
CA ILE A 18 32.18 15.97 18.78
C ILE A 18 31.81 16.86 17.58
N VAL A 19 32.80 17.46 16.92
CA VAL A 19 32.57 18.28 15.71
C VAL A 19 32.00 17.45 14.57
N ALA A 20 32.50 16.23 14.35
CA ALA A 20 31.96 15.31 13.35
C ALA A 20 30.51 14.89 13.67
N ALA A 21 30.21 14.58 14.94
CA ALA A 21 28.86 14.24 15.38
C ALA A 21 27.89 15.42 15.24
N LEU A 22 28.33 16.65 15.54
CA LEU A 22 27.53 17.86 15.34
C LEU A 22 27.31 18.16 13.85
N LEU A 23 28.30 17.92 12.99
CA LEU A 23 28.14 18.08 11.54
C LEU A 23 27.20 17.02 10.95
N ILE A 24 27.30 15.76 11.37
CA ILE A 24 26.36 14.71 10.97
C ILE A 24 24.96 15.05 11.48
N SER A 25 24.82 15.49 12.73
CA SER A 25 23.55 15.92 13.29
C SER A 25 22.98 17.15 12.57
N MET A 26 23.80 18.12 12.17
CA MET A 26 23.35 19.29 11.43
C MET A 26 22.96 18.92 10.01
N VAL A 27 23.71 18.04 9.32
CA VAL A 27 23.35 17.52 7.99
C VAL A 27 22.05 16.73 8.06
N SER A 28 21.90 15.86 9.06
CA SER A 28 20.65 15.12 9.33
C SER A 28 19.50 16.05 9.66
N LEU A 29 19.73 17.10 10.45
CA LEU A 29 18.71 18.10 10.79
C LEU A 29 18.34 18.96 9.58
N THR A 30 19.29 19.34 8.71
CA THR A 30 18.99 20.06 7.47
C THR A 30 18.26 19.18 6.45
N LEU A 31 18.57 17.89 6.37
CA LEU A 31 17.78 16.90 5.61
C LEU A 31 16.36 16.75 6.18
N LEU A 32 16.22 16.76 7.51
CA LEU A 32 14.93 16.76 8.21
C LEU A 32 14.13 18.05 7.97
N VAL A 33 14.79 19.21 7.94
CA VAL A 33 14.14 20.52 7.73
C VAL A 33 13.80 20.77 6.27
N MET A 34 14.59 20.26 5.32
CA MET A 34 14.19 20.24 3.89
C MET A 34 12.96 19.34 3.64
N ASN A 35 12.70 18.35 4.51
CA ASN A 35 11.48 17.54 4.48
C ASN A 35 10.32 18.14 5.29
N ALA A 36 10.48 19.31 5.92
CA ALA A 36 9.51 19.83 6.89
C ALA A 36 8.49 20.83 6.32
N GLU A 37 8.59 21.18 5.04
CA GLU A 37 7.51 21.90 4.33
C GLU A 37 6.95 21.00 3.23
N ALA A 38 6.16 20.00 3.63
CA ALA A 38 5.36 19.25 2.68
C ALA A 38 4.45 20.23 1.93
N LYS A 39 4.68 20.40 0.62
CA LYS A 39 3.78 21.22 -0.19
C LYS A 39 2.49 20.44 -0.33
N ARG A 40 1.39 21.04 0.10
CA ARG A 40 0.05 20.54 -0.17
C ARG A 40 -0.32 20.96 -1.58
N SER A 41 -0.26 20.03 -2.52
CA SER A 41 -0.66 20.26 -3.89
C SER A 41 -2.17 20.03 -4.01
N LYS A 42 -2.86 21.09 -4.43
CA LYS A 42 -4.31 21.18 -4.52
C LYS A 42 -4.73 20.98 -5.97
N GLY A 43 -5.93 20.45 -6.20
CA GLY A 43 -6.48 20.30 -7.54
C GLY A 43 -6.52 18.87 -8.08
N GLY A 44 -6.57 17.87 -7.19
CA GLY A 44 -6.78 16.47 -7.55
C GLY A 44 -8.23 16.14 -7.95
N PRO A 45 -8.54 14.83 -8.04
CA PRO A 45 -9.87 14.34 -8.39
C PRO A 45 -10.97 15.04 -7.57
N GLY A 46 -11.93 15.66 -8.27
CA GLY A 46 -13.03 16.47 -7.75
C GLY A 46 -13.15 17.92 -8.27
N CYS A 47 -12.11 18.56 -8.83
CA CYS A 47 -12.14 19.94 -9.37
C CYS A 47 -11.83 20.19 -10.89
N GLY A 48 -11.74 19.13 -11.69
CA GLY A 48 -11.56 19.10 -13.14
C GLY A 48 -10.22 18.50 -13.59
N GLY A 49 -9.34 18.07 -12.66
CA GLY A 49 -8.01 17.53 -12.97
C GLY A 49 -7.87 16.04 -12.64
N ASP A 50 -7.19 15.28 -13.49
CA ASP A 50 -6.88 13.87 -13.25
C ASP A 50 -5.68 13.69 -12.30
N LEU A 51 -5.62 12.53 -11.62
CA LEU A 51 -4.54 12.23 -10.67
C LEU A 51 -3.17 12.21 -11.36
N ALA A 52 -3.06 11.66 -12.56
CA ALA A 52 -1.80 11.58 -13.30
C ALA A 52 -1.18 12.97 -13.56
N SER A 53 -1.96 13.93 -14.00
CA SER A 53 -1.56 15.31 -14.26
C SER A 53 -1.15 16.04 -12.98
N LEU A 54 -1.74 15.69 -11.84
CA LEU A 54 -1.33 16.23 -10.55
C LEU A 54 0.01 15.64 -10.08
N LEU A 55 0.23 14.34 -10.34
CA LEU A 55 1.49 13.68 -10.01
C LEU A 55 2.70 14.30 -10.75
N ASP A 56 2.48 14.90 -11.92
CA ASP A 56 3.53 15.63 -12.65
C ASP A 56 3.95 16.93 -11.94
N GLN A 57 3.08 17.50 -11.09
CA GLN A 57 3.28 18.82 -10.46
C GLN A 57 3.81 18.76 -9.02
N VAL A 58 3.84 17.58 -8.42
CA VAL A 58 4.30 17.38 -7.03
C VAL A 58 5.75 16.94 -6.95
N GLU A 59 6.38 17.16 -5.81
CA GLU A 59 7.74 16.71 -5.50
C GLU A 59 7.71 15.66 -4.38
N ASP A 60 8.86 15.02 -4.13
CA ASP A 60 8.99 14.10 -3.01
C ASP A 60 8.73 14.82 -1.68
N GLY A 61 7.93 14.20 -0.81
CA GLY A 61 7.49 14.77 0.47
C GLY A 61 6.14 15.49 0.40
N ASP A 62 5.60 15.75 -0.78
CA ASP A 62 4.33 16.45 -0.95
C ASP A 62 3.11 15.64 -0.50
N VAL A 63 2.04 16.38 -0.21
CA VAL A 63 0.71 15.82 0.03
C VAL A 63 -0.20 16.22 -1.13
N VAL A 64 -0.77 15.20 -1.78
CA VAL A 64 -1.82 15.30 -2.78
C VAL A 64 -3.16 15.20 -2.09
N GLU A 65 -3.93 16.28 -2.11
CA GLU A 65 -5.29 16.32 -1.55
C GLU A 65 -6.31 15.97 -2.64
N VAL A 66 -7.08 14.91 -2.41
CA VAL A 66 -8.15 14.44 -3.29
C VAL A 66 -9.48 14.88 -2.71
N LEU A 67 -10.30 15.56 -3.52
CA LEU A 67 -11.57 16.11 -3.07
C LEU A 67 -12.68 15.06 -3.10
N THR A 68 -13.70 15.19 -2.27
CA THR A 68 -14.93 14.40 -2.38
C THR A 68 -15.82 15.00 -3.48
N GLY A 69 -16.34 14.20 -4.38
CA GLY A 69 -17.21 14.66 -5.45
C GLY A 69 -17.80 13.52 -6.29
N PRO A 70 -18.87 13.78 -7.05
CA PRO A 70 -19.68 12.75 -7.71
C PRO A 70 -19.03 12.11 -8.96
N THR A 71 -17.82 12.50 -9.32
CA THR A 71 -17.18 12.06 -10.56
C THR A 71 -15.82 11.45 -10.27
N ALA A 72 -15.73 10.15 -10.48
CA ALA A 72 -14.52 9.37 -10.34
C ALA A 72 -13.61 9.65 -11.53
N TRP A 73 -12.33 9.95 -11.27
CA TRP A 73 -11.37 10.40 -12.28
C TRP A 73 -10.06 9.64 -12.22
N ASP A 74 -9.72 9.03 -13.36
CA ASP A 74 -8.38 8.91 -13.95
C ASP A 74 -8.55 8.11 -15.25
N SER A 75 -8.56 8.77 -16.42
CA SER A 75 -8.74 8.08 -17.71
C SER A 75 -7.44 7.51 -18.29
N ASN A 76 -6.30 7.76 -17.64
CA ASN A 76 -4.97 7.38 -18.15
C ASN A 76 -4.25 6.39 -17.21
N GLY A 77 -4.69 6.32 -15.96
CA GLY A 77 -4.03 5.60 -14.87
C GLY A 77 -2.85 6.41 -14.33
N ALA A 78 -2.70 6.42 -13.02
CA ALA A 78 -1.66 7.14 -12.33
C ALA A 78 -0.42 6.26 -12.16
N ILE A 79 0.76 6.79 -12.49
CA ILE A 79 2.03 6.10 -12.21
C ILE A 79 2.71 6.78 -11.03
N LEU A 80 2.83 6.07 -9.92
CA LEU A 80 3.51 6.56 -8.73
C LEU A 80 5.00 6.26 -8.81
N THR A 81 5.78 7.33 -8.97
CA THR A 81 7.25 7.34 -9.00
C THR A 81 7.87 8.24 -7.93
N LYS A 82 7.03 8.87 -7.10
CA LYS A 82 7.41 9.88 -6.11
C LYS A 82 7.01 9.48 -4.68
N ASN A 83 7.75 9.99 -3.71
CA ASN A 83 7.59 9.76 -2.27
C ASN A 83 6.54 10.68 -1.67
N ILE A 84 5.28 10.48 -2.01
CA ILE A 84 4.19 11.40 -1.65
C ILE A 84 3.15 10.75 -0.73
N THR A 85 2.33 11.59 -0.12
CA THR A 85 1.06 11.17 0.48
C THR A 85 -0.09 11.54 -0.46
N ILE A 86 -1.00 10.61 -0.73
CA ILE A 86 -2.30 10.89 -1.34
C ILE A 86 -3.37 10.74 -0.26
N GLU A 87 -4.13 11.79 -0.03
CA GLU A 87 -5.14 11.85 1.04
C GLU A 87 -6.48 12.29 0.46
N GLY A 88 -7.50 11.46 0.62
CA GLY A 88 -8.87 11.80 0.26
C GLY A 88 -9.70 12.37 1.40
N GLY A 89 -10.97 12.60 1.11
CA GLY A 89 -11.98 13.09 2.04
C GLY A 89 -12.11 14.60 2.15
N TRP A 90 -11.37 15.34 1.34
CA TRP A 90 -11.35 16.80 1.39
C TRP A 90 -12.60 17.41 0.75
N GLN A 91 -13.29 18.27 1.49
CA GLN A 91 -14.48 18.99 0.99
C GLN A 91 -14.17 20.46 0.76
N LEU A 92 -14.78 21.04 -0.28
CA LEU A 92 -14.81 22.48 -0.48
C LEU A 92 -15.90 23.11 0.37
N ILE A 93 -15.56 24.18 1.09
CA ILE A 93 -16.57 25.01 1.77
C ILE A 93 -17.35 25.91 0.77
N THR A 94 -16.86 26.09 -0.46
CA THR A 94 -17.52 26.90 -1.51
C THR A 94 -18.06 26.05 -2.67
N THR A 95 -19.19 26.44 -3.23
CA THR A 95 -19.96 25.66 -4.23
C THR A 95 -19.40 25.64 -5.66
N THR A 96 -18.20 26.15 -5.90
CA THR A 96 -17.59 26.20 -7.25
C THR A 96 -16.18 25.64 -7.25
N CYS A 97 -16.03 24.40 -7.71
CA CYS A 97 -14.75 23.83 -8.13
C CYS A 97 -14.37 24.40 -9.49
N VAL A 98 -13.23 25.09 -9.59
CA VAL A 98 -12.59 25.40 -10.87
C VAL A 98 -11.16 24.86 -10.82
N SER A 99 -10.71 24.23 -11.90
CA SER A 99 -9.41 23.54 -11.99
C SER A 99 -8.19 24.44 -11.75
N SER A 100 -8.40 25.77 -11.69
CA SER A 100 -7.37 26.78 -11.40
C SER A 100 -7.44 27.34 -9.98
N ASP A 101 -8.30 26.82 -9.09
CA ASP A 101 -8.46 27.38 -7.75
C ASP A 101 -7.27 26.99 -6.85
N THR A 102 -6.34 27.94 -6.75
CA THR A 102 -5.22 27.94 -5.79
C THR A 102 -5.55 28.75 -4.54
N SER A 103 -6.72 29.41 -4.53
CA SER A 103 -7.12 30.28 -3.44
C SER A 103 -7.52 29.45 -2.23
N GLY A 104 -7.16 29.93 -1.04
CA GLY A 104 -7.36 29.24 0.23
C GLY A 104 -8.84 29.14 0.61
N SER A 105 -9.61 28.34 -0.12
CA SER A 105 -10.87 27.83 0.35
C SER A 105 -10.63 27.10 1.68
N SER A 106 -11.50 27.34 2.64
CA SER A 106 -11.49 26.63 3.91
C SER A 106 -11.84 25.17 3.59
N PHE A 107 -10.96 24.26 3.97
CA PHE A 107 -11.13 22.83 3.78
C PHE A 107 -11.48 22.20 5.12
N GLU A 108 -12.47 21.31 5.16
CA GLU A 108 -12.75 20.51 6.34
C GLU A 108 -11.90 19.23 6.32
N TRP A 109 -11.47 18.78 7.50
CA TRP A 109 -10.79 17.49 7.69
C TRP A 109 -11.62 16.34 7.07
N PRO A 110 -10.99 15.20 6.68
CA PRO A 110 -11.65 14.13 5.94
C PRO A 110 -12.96 13.69 6.58
N ALA A 111 -14.08 13.99 5.92
CA ALA A 111 -15.41 13.60 6.39
C ALA A 111 -15.78 12.19 5.90
N GLU A 112 -15.38 11.87 4.67
CA GLU A 112 -15.66 10.61 3.96
C GLU A 112 -14.45 10.19 3.11
N ARG A 113 -14.50 9.08 2.38
CA ARG A 113 -13.42 8.68 1.45
C ARG A 113 -13.64 9.32 0.07
N SER A 114 -12.56 9.75 -0.58
CA SER A 114 -12.63 10.26 -1.96
C SER A 114 -12.51 9.14 -2.98
N ILE A 115 -13.30 9.21 -4.05
CA ILE A 115 -13.27 8.21 -5.12
C ILE A 115 -12.17 8.52 -6.15
N ILE A 116 -11.36 7.53 -6.50
CA ILE A 116 -10.39 7.55 -7.60
C ILE A 116 -10.71 6.40 -8.58
N GLY A 117 -10.80 6.70 -9.88
CA GLY A 117 -10.99 5.70 -10.93
C GLY A 117 -12.32 5.82 -11.69
N ASP A 118 -13.06 4.71 -11.88
CA ASP A 118 -14.27 4.55 -12.73
C ASP A 118 -14.03 4.56 -14.25
N TYR A 119 -12.86 4.06 -14.67
CA TYR A 119 -12.50 3.91 -16.08
C TYR A 119 -12.08 2.46 -16.41
N PRO A 120 -12.25 2.04 -17.68
CA PRO A 120 -11.82 0.74 -18.17
C PRO A 120 -10.31 0.69 -18.43
N LEU A 121 -9.52 0.88 -17.38
CA LEU A 121 -8.06 0.82 -17.40
C LEU A 121 -7.56 -0.58 -17.08
N ASP A 122 -6.26 -0.83 -17.23
CA ASP A 122 -5.64 -2.05 -16.69
C ASP A 122 -5.48 -1.96 -15.17
N SER A 123 -4.97 -0.82 -14.69
CA SER A 123 -4.82 -0.48 -13.27
C SER A 123 -5.07 1.01 -13.11
N ILE A 124 -5.81 1.41 -12.07
CA ILE A 124 -6.01 2.83 -11.75
C ILE A 124 -4.71 3.46 -11.24
N ILE A 125 -3.97 2.76 -10.39
CA ILE A 125 -2.70 3.21 -9.83
C ILE A 125 -1.62 2.15 -10.07
N ARG A 126 -0.52 2.55 -10.71
CA ARG A 126 0.65 1.72 -10.96
C ARG A 126 1.83 2.20 -10.11
N ILE A 127 2.33 1.35 -9.24
CA ILE A 127 3.51 1.58 -8.41
C ILE A 127 4.76 1.23 -9.23
N ASN A 128 5.55 2.25 -9.56
CA ASN A 128 6.78 2.08 -10.35
C ASN A 128 7.99 2.59 -9.56
N PRO A 129 8.90 1.71 -9.10
CA PRO A 129 10.13 2.10 -8.42
C PRO A 129 10.99 3.06 -9.27
N PRO A 130 11.88 3.86 -8.64
CA PRO A 130 12.22 3.82 -7.21
C PRO A 130 11.24 4.57 -6.33
N LEU A 131 10.86 3.96 -5.20
CA LEU A 131 10.15 4.61 -4.11
C LEU A 131 10.95 4.40 -2.82
N ILE A 132 10.74 5.26 -1.83
CA ILE A 132 11.28 5.18 -0.47
C ILE A 132 10.11 5.05 0.51
N SER A 133 9.13 5.94 0.43
CA SER A 133 7.94 5.89 1.28
C SER A 133 6.76 6.60 0.62
N THR A 134 5.68 5.87 0.39
CA THR A 134 4.42 6.41 -0.16
C THR A 134 3.27 6.03 0.76
N THR A 135 2.32 6.95 0.96
CA THR A 135 1.11 6.71 1.75
C THR A 135 -0.13 7.08 0.94
N MET A 136 -1.15 6.23 0.96
CA MET A 136 -2.46 6.51 0.39
C MET A 136 -3.52 6.28 1.47
N ARG A 137 -4.43 7.24 1.66
CA ARG A 137 -5.42 7.16 2.73
C ARG A 137 -6.72 7.88 2.45
N TYR A 138 -7.80 7.39 3.06
CA TYR A 138 -9.16 7.92 2.90
C TYR A 138 -9.64 7.91 1.44
N LEU A 139 -9.45 6.78 0.74
CA LEU A 139 -9.75 6.63 -0.68
C LEU A 139 -10.68 5.44 -0.96
N ASP A 140 -11.60 5.62 -1.91
CA ASP A 140 -12.34 4.56 -2.60
C ASP A 140 -11.72 4.41 -4.00
N ILE A 141 -11.01 3.32 -4.26
CA ILE A 141 -10.40 3.06 -5.57
C ILE A 141 -11.28 2.07 -6.32
N VAL A 142 -11.82 2.53 -7.44
CA VAL A 142 -12.83 1.82 -8.22
C VAL A 142 -12.38 1.71 -9.67
N GLN A 143 -12.52 0.54 -10.28
CA GLN A 143 -12.28 0.37 -11.72
C GLN A 143 -13.58 -0.11 -12.37
N VAL A 144 -13.96 0.44 -13.52
CA VAL A 144 -15.16 -0.02 -14.24
C VAL A 144 -14.74 -0.66 -15.55
N ALA A 145 -14.88 -2.00 -15.60
CA ALA A 145 -14.45 -2.89 -16.67
C ALA A 145 -12.92 -2.96 -16.88
N GLY A 146 -12.24 -3.67 -15.98
CA GLY A 146 -10.80 -3.93 -16.05
C GLY A 146 -10.39 -5.09 -16.96
N GLY A 147 -9.26 -4.91 -17.66
CA GLY A 147 -8.70 -5.82 -18.66
C GLY A 147 -7.98 -7.07 -18.11
N VAL A 148 -7.32 -7.80 -19.02
CA VAL A 148 -6.56 -9.05 -18.75
C VAL A 148 -5.23 -8.85 -18.01
N ALA A 149 -5.02 -7.68 -17.40
CA ALA A 149 -3.78 -7.31 -16.72
C ALA A 149 -3.78 -7.73 -15.25
N GLN A 150 -2.74 -7.35 -14.49
CA GLN A 150 -2.63 -7.64 -13.06
C GLN A 150 -3.04 -6.40 -12.25
N GLY A 151 -3.80 -6.56 -11.16
CA GLY A 151 -4.12 -5.45 -10.24
C GLY A 151 -5.06 -4.41 -10.83
N GLY A 152 -6.37 -4.62 -10.75
CA GLY A 152 -7.35 -3.74 -11.39
C GLY A 152 -7.42 -2.31 -10.81
N ALA A 153 -7.34 -2.19 -9.50
CA ALA A 153 -7.23 -0.89 -8.83
C ALA A 153 -5.76 -0.48 -8.70
N ILE A 154 -4.94 -1.34 -8.09
CA ILE A 154 -3.53 -1.07 -7.82
C ILE A 154 -2.67 -2.19 -8.37
N SER A 155 -1.62 -1.85 -9.12
CA SER A 155 -0.60 -2.81 -9.53
C SER A 155 0.82 -2.28 -9.34
N GLY A 156 1.82 -3.16 -9.30
CA GLY A 156 3.22 -2.76 -9.42
C GLY A 156 4.18 -3.44 -8.45
N VAL A 157 5.31 -2.78 -8.22
CA VAL A 157 6.44 -3.34 -7.45
C VAL A 157 6.87 -2.38 -6.36
N ILE A 158 7.12 -2.90 -5.16
CA ILE A 158 7.75 -2.21 -4.03
C ILE A 158 9.13 -2.85 -3.86
N SER A 159 10.20 -2.10 -4.10
CA SER A 159 11.59 -2.59 -4.06
C SER A 159 12.50 -1.70 -3.22
N ASP A 160 13.76 -2.11 -3.09
CA ASP A 160 14.86 -1.26 -2.60
C ASP A 160 14.67 -0.64 -1.20
N GLY A 161 14.02 -1.37 -0.29
CA GLY A 161 13.76 -0.95 1.08
C GLY A 161 12.60 0.03 1.22
N ALA A 162 11.82 0.23 0.16
CA ALA A 162 10.66 1.12 0.16
C ALA A 162 9.54 0.65 1.11
N ARG A 163 8.72 1.59 1.54
CA ARG A 163 7.49 1.35 2.30
C ARG A 163 6.27 1.90 1.58
N LEU A 164 5.27 1.06 1.35
CA LEU A 164 3.93 1.49 0.93
C LEU A 164 2.94 1.29 2.08
N LEU A 165 2.19 2.33 2.41
CA LEU A 165 1.08 2.29 3.37
C LEU A 165 -0.23 2.63 2.66
N LEU A 166 -1.19 1.71 2.72
CA LEU A 166 -2.61 1.99 2.49
C LEU A 166 -3.29 2.05 3.86
N ASP A 167 -4.00 3.15 4.15
CA ASP A 167 -4.64 3.38 5.45
C ASP A 167 -6.06 3.92 5.27
N ASN A 168 -7.08 3.21 5.74
CA ASN A 168 -8.48 3.54 5.50
C ASN A 168 -8.81 3.71 4.00
N VAL A 169 -8.59 2.64 3.24
CA VAL A 169 -8.80 2.59 1.79
C VAL A 169 -9.78 1.49 1.44
N LEU A 170 -10.76 1.76 0.59
CA LEU A 170 -11.62 0.75 -0.02
C LEU A 170 -11.17 0.50 -1.45
N ILE A 171 -10.89 -0.76 -1.79
CA ILE A 171 -10.64 -1.21 -3.16
C ILE A 171 -11.83 -2.03 -3.60
N THR A 172 -12.59 -1.55 -4.59
CA THR A 172 -13.86 -2.17 -4.95
C THR A 172 -14.16 -2.21 -6.44
N ASN A 173 -15.03 -3.16 -6.82
CA ASN A 173 -15.56 -3.35 -8.17
C ASN A 173 -14.49 -3.49 -9.26
N SER A 174 -13.26 -3.84 -8.91
CA SER A 174 -12.16 -3.93 -9.86
C SER A 174 -12.02 -5.33 -10.44
N SER A 175 -11.49 -5.42 -11.65
CA SER A 175 -11.33 -6.68 -12.37
C SER A 175 -9.96 -6.80 -13.03
N ALA A 176 -9.34 -7.98 -12.90
CA ALA A 176 -8.02 -8.27 -13.47
C ALA A 176 -7.88 -9.77 -13.80
N ASP A 177 -6.78 -10.17 -14.43
CA ASP A 177 -6.38 -11.59 -14.53
C ASP A 177 -5.95 -12.14 -13.17
N ARG A 178 -5.14 -11.38 -12.44
CA ARG A 178 -4.66 -11.70 -11.09
C ARG A 178 -4.74 -10.48 -10.20
N GLY A 179 -5.15 -10.67 -8.95
CA GLY A 179 -5.31 -9.56 -8.03
C GLY A 179 -6.39 -8.61 -8.51
N GLY A 180 -7.67 -9.02 -8.46
CA GLY A 180 -8.78 -8.27 -9.06
C GLY A 180 -8.80 -6.80 -8.64
N GLY A 181 -8.58 -6.55 -7.34
CA GLY A 181 -8.33 -5.21 -6.80
C GLY A 181 -6.85 -4.84 -6.81
N LEU A 182 -5.99 -5.69 -6.25
CA LEU A 182 -4.59 -5.35 -6.05
C LEU A 182 -3.64 -6.46 -6.49
N TYR A 183 -2.59 -6.11 -7.23
CA TYR A 183 -1.45 -6.99 -7.49
C TYR A 183 -0.14 -6.30 -7.10
N LEU A 184 0.60 -6.82 -6.13
CA LEU A 184 1.87 -6.24 -5.74
C LEU A 184 2.98 -7.27 -5.57
N GLU A 185 4.17 -6.91 -6.01
CA GLU A 185 5.41 -7.61 -5.66
C GLU A 185 6.20 -6.80 -4.65
N VAL A 186 6.52 -7.39 -3.50
CA VAL A 186 7.28 -6.74 -2.42
C VAL A 186 8.65 -7.41 -2.33
N ARG A 187 9.70 -6.69 -2.72
CA ARG A 187 11.07 -7.22 -2.90
C ARG A 187 12.10 -6.31 -2.23
N GLY A 188 13.34 -6.75 -2.10
CA GLY A 188 14.44 -5.89 -1.66
C GLY A 188 14.36 -5.39 -0.20
N ASN A 189 13.89 -6.23 0.74
CA ASN A 189 13.67 -5.85 2.15
C ASN A 189 12.64 -4.72 2.34
N SER A 190 11.67 -4.62 1.43
CA SER A 190 10.63 -3.60 1.47
C SER A 190 9.44 -3.99 2.34
N GLN A 191 8.54 -3.02 2.55
CA GLN A 191 7.39 -3.15 3.43
C GLN A 191 6.10 -2.72 2.72
N LEU A 192 5.08 -3.57 2.81
CA LEU A 192 3.69 -3.24 2.46
C LEU A 192 2.84 -3.29 3.73
N ILE A 193 2.10 -2.22 4.01
CA ILE A 193 1.18 -2.15 5.14
C ILE A 193 -0.20 -1.79 4.58
N LEU A 194 -1.17 -2.68 4.82
CA LEU A 194 -2.58 -2.50 4.55
C LEU A 194 -3.28 -2.38 5.91
N SER A 195 -3.52 -1.14 6.36
CA SER A 195 -4.26 -0.85 7.60
C SER A 195 -5.65 -0.38 7.24
N ASP A 196 -6.66 -0.93 7.89
CA ASP A 196 -8.06 -0.51 7.71
C ASP A 196 -8.43 -0.46 6.20
N THR A 197 -7.85 -1.40 5.44
CA THR A 197 -7.96 -1.44 3.98
C THR A 197 -8.92 -2.55 3.59
N ASP A 198 -10.04 -2.18 2.97
CA ASP A 198 -11.09 -3.11 2.62
C ASP A 198 -11.04 -3.49 1.13
N PHE A 199 -11.28 -4.76 0.84
CA PHE A 199 -11.38 -5.29 -0.53
C PHE A 199 -12.76 -5.88 -0.74
N THR A 200 -13.58 -5.27 -1.61
CA THR A 200 -14.95 -5.72 -1.85
C THR A 200 -15.32 -5.84 -3.31
N PHE A 201 -16.12 -6.84 -3.69
CA PHE A 201 -16.67 -6.97 -5.05
C PHE A 201 -15.62 -7.00 -6.19
N ASN A 202 -14.37 -7.34 -5.88
CA ASN A 202 -13.34 -7.43 -6.89
C ASN A 202 -13.33 -8.83 -7.53
N THR A 203 -12.95 -8.90 -8.80
CA THR A 203 -12.95 -10.14 -9.57
C THR A 203 -11.59 -10.38 -10.23
N ALA A 204 -11.00 -11.55 -10.01
CA ALA A 204 -9.87 -12.03 -10.76
C ALA A 204 -10.30 -13.17 -11.69
N GLN A 205 -9.83 -13.18 -12.93
CA GLN A 205 -10.09 -14.30 -13.84
C GLN A 205 -9.39 -15.58 -13.37
N ASN A 206 -8.17 -15.47 -12.82
CA ASN A 206 -7.39 -16.60 -12.36
C ASN A 206 -7.24 -16.64 -10.84
N THR A 207 -6.51 -15.71 -10.23
CA THR A 207 -6.13 -15.82 -8.81
C THR A 207 -6.21 -14.50 -8.06
N GLY A 208 -6.55 -14.58 -6.77
CA GLY A 208 -6.58 -13.40 -5.91
C GLY A 208 -7.71 -12.44 -6.28
N GLY A 209 -8.97 -12.83 -6.04
CA GLY A 209 -10.13 -12.00 -6.43
C GLY A 209 -10.07 -10.59 -5.84
N GLY A 210 -9.79 -10.47 -4.55
CA GLY A 210 -9.52 -9.19 -3.90
C GLY A 210 -8.10 -8.71 -4.18
N PHE A 211 -7.11 -9.52 -3.82
CA PHE A 211 -5.70 -9.18 -4.02
C PHE A 211 -4.82 -10.39 -4.32
N GLU A 212 -3.68 -10.14 -4.97
CA GLU A 212 -2.55 -11.06 -5.08
C GLU A 212 -1.25 -10.35 -4.69
N ILE A 213 -0.52 -10.92 -3.72
CA ILE A 213 0.73 -10.32 -3.22
C ILE A 213 1.86 -11.35 -3.27
N HIS A 214 3.00 -10.98 -3.86
CA HIS A 214 4.21 -11.80 -3.88
C HIS A 214 5.30 -11.19 -3.01
N VAL A 215 5.90 -11.99 -2.11
CA VAL A 215 6.85 -11.53 -1.10
C VAL A 215 8.22 -12.17 -1.32
N PHE A 216 9.25 -11.34 -1.50
CA PHE A 216 10.62 -11.77 -1.81
C PHE A 216 11.65 -11.07 -0.91
N ASN A 217 12.84 -11.64 -0.82
CA ASN A 217 14.05 -11.03 -0.27
C ASN A 217 13.84 -10.44 1.14
N ASN A 218 13.27 -11.24 2.04
CA ASN A 218 13.00 -10.86 3.42
C ASN A 218 12.08 -9.63 3.58
N SER A 219 11.31 -9.30 2.54
CA SER A 219 10.28 -8.27 2.62
C SER A 219 9.15 -8.64 3.57
N GLN A 220 8.40 -7.63 3.99
CA GLN A 220 7.37 -7.76 5.01
C GLN A 220 6.03 -7.24 4.48
N VAL A 221 4.96 -7.98 4.74
CA VAL A 221 3.59 -7.56 4.45
C VAL A 221 2.79 -7.61 5.73
N THR A 222 2.06 -6.54 6.03
CA THR A 222 1.12 -6.48 7.16
C THR A 222 -0.27 -6.14 6.64
N ILE A 223 -1.25 -6.95 7.00
CA ILE A 223 -2.68 -6.70 6.76
C ILE A 223 -3.34 -6.63 8.13
N ILE A 224 -3.89 -5.47 8.50
CA ILE A 224 -4.42 -5.26 9.85
C ILE A 224 -5.72 -4.47 9.83
N ASN A 225 -6.67 -4.89 10.66
CA ASN A 225 -8.00 -4.26 10.79
C ASN A 225 -8.76 -4.18 9.46
N SER A 226 -8.52 -5.12 8.54
CA SER A 226 -9.05 -5.11 7.18
C SER A 226 -10.22 -6.07 7.01
N GLN A 227 -11.10 -5.76 6.07
CA GLN A 227 -12.17 -6.64 5.63
C GLN A 227 -11.98 -7.03 4.15
N VAL A 228 -12.13 -8.32 3.88
CA VAL A 228 -11.99 -8.87 2.54
C VAL A 228 -13.26 -9.66 2.25
N SER A 229 -14.13 -9.11 1.41
CA SER A 229 -15.45 -9.69 1.22
C SER A 229 -16.01 -9.65 -0.19
N THR A 230 -16.82 -10.65 -0.51
CA THR A 230 -17.54 -10.72 -1.80
C THR A 230 -16.62 -10.62 -3.02
N ASN A 231 -15.36 -11.04 -2.88
CA ASN A 231 -14.42 -11.07 -3.99
C ASN A 231 -14.44 -12.45 -4.66
N THR A 232 -14.16 -12.49 -5.97
CA THR A 232 -14.30 -13.70 -6.79
C THR A 232 -13.02 -14.01 -7.55
N ALA A 233 -12.52 -15.24 -7.46
CA ALA A 233 -11.54 -15.80 -8.38
C ALA A 233 -12.24 -16.80 -9.32
N THR A 234 -12.50 -16.39 -10.56
CA THR A 234 -13.40 -17.10 -11.48
C THR A 234 -12.88 -18.48 -11.87
N ASN A 235 -11.61 -18.62 -12.25
CA ASN A 235 -11.07 -19.89 -12.75
C ASN A 235 -9.98 -20.50 -11.87
N GLY A 236 -9.67 -19.89 -10.72
CA GLY A 236 -8.59 -20.37 -9.86
C GLY A 236 -8.85 -20.17 -8.37
N ASN A 237 -7.81 -19.76 -7.65
CA ASN A 237 -7.73 -19.85 -6.19
C ASN A 237 -7.69 -18.46 -5.53
N GLY A 238 -7.97 -18.40 -4.23
CA GLY A 238 -7.79 -17.16 -3.47
C GLY A 238 -8.89 -16.14 -3.77
N GLY A 239 -10.16 -16.49 -3.49
CA GLY A 239 -11.29 -15.62 -3.81
C GLY A 239 -11.17 -14.25 -3.15
N GLY A 240 -10.94 -14.23 -1.83
CA GLY A 240 -10.65 -13.00 -1.09
C GLY A 240 -9.23 -12.50 -1.36
N GLY A 241 -8.25 -13.41 -1.38
CA GLY A 241 -6.91 -13.06 -1.82
C GLY A 241 -5.97 -14.25 -1.96
N ARG A 242 -4.81 -13.99 -2.56
CA ARG A 242 -3.69 -14.92 -2.71
C ARG A 242 -2.40 -14.27 -2.26
N ILE A 243 -1.62 -14.96 -1.45
CA ILE A 243 -0.30 -14.50 -0.99
C ILE A 243 0.73 -15.57 -1.31
N VAL A 244 1.78 -15.20 -2.04
CA VAL A 244 2.88 -16.08 -2.42
C VAL A 244 4.15 -15.60 -1.73
N ILE A 245 4.69 -16.42 -0.83
CA ILE A 245 5.87 -16.11 -0.05
C ILE A 245 7.06 -16.90 -0.63
N HIS A 246 7.96 -16.19 -1.32
CA HIS A 246 9.25 -16.74 -1.75
C HIS A 246 10.30 -16.63 -0.64
N SER A 247 10.33 -15.50 0.06
CA SER A 247 11.12 -15.30 1.28
C SER A 247 10.68 -14.02 2.00
N GLY A 248 10.45 -14.09 3.30
CA GLY A 248 9.98 -12.96 4.11
C GLY A 248 8.86 -13.36 5.07
N SER A 249 8.12 -12.36 5.51
CA SER A 249 7.05 -12.55 6.49
C SER A 249 5.78 -11.82 6.12
N VAL A 250 4.66 -12.46 6.40
CA VAL A 250 3.32 -11.90 6.25
C VAL A 250 2.63 -11.94 7.61
N THR A 251 2.12 -10.81 8.05
CA THR A 251 1.31 -10.70 9.27
C THR A 251 -0.10 -10.31 8.87
N ILE A 252 -1.09 -11.08 9.34
CA ILE A 252 -2.51 -10.75 9.19
C ILE A 252 -3.10 -10.69 10.59
N ALA A 253 -3.66 -9.56 10.97
CA ALA A 253 -4.18 -9.34 12.31
C ALA A 253 -5.54 -8.64 12.30
N ASN A 254 -6.42 -9.01 13.24
CA ASN A 254 -7.72 -8.36 13.47
C ASN A 254 -8.55 -8.17 12.19
N SER A 255 -8.41 -9.08 11.21
CA SER A 255 -9.00 -8.93 9.89
C SER A 255 -10.05 -10.01 9.63
N SER A 256 -10.98 -9.74 8.72
CA SER A 256 -12.05 -10.67 8.38
C SER A 256 -12.10 -10.99 6.89
N PHE A 257 -12.42 -12.25 6.58
CA PHE A 257 -12.52 -12.78 5.22
C PHE A 257 -13.83 -13.53 5.07
N PHE A 258 -14.79 -12.97 4.35
CA PHE A 258 -16.15 -13.52 4.28
C PHE A 258 -16.80 -13.40 2.90
N ASP A 259 -17.72 -14.30 2.58
CA ASP A 259 -18.49 -14.32 1.32
C ASP A 259 -17.64 -14.27 0.04
N ASN A 260 -16.38 -14.70 0.13
CA ASN A 260 -15.49 -14.76 -1.02
C ASN A 260 -15.66 -16.09 -1.77
N GLN A 261 -15.49 -16.03 -3.09
CA GLN A 261 -15.74 -17.15 -3.99
C GLN A 261 -14.50 -17.49 -4.81
N ALA A 262 -14.21 -18.77 -4.92
CA ALA A 262 -13.18 -19.30 -5.81
C ALA A 262 -13.63 -20.66 -6.31
N ASN A 263 -13.39 -20.94 -7.59
CA ASN A 263 -13.61 -22.27 -8.16
C ASN A 263 -12.58 -23.29 -7.66
N GLY A 264 -11.38 -22.83 -7.32
CA GLY A 264 -10.33 -23.61 -6.70
C GLY A 264 -10.33 -23.56 -5.17
N SER A 265 -9.12 -23.46 -4.63
CA SER A 265 -8.79 -23.50 -3.20
C SER A 265 -8.73 -22.12 -2.55
N GLY A 266 -8.79 -22.07 -1.22
CA GLY A 266 -8.63 -20.85 -0.43
C GLY A 266 -9.65 -19.76 -0.80
N LYS A 267 -10.95 -20.04 -0.63
CA LYS A 267 -12.02 -19.10 -1.00
C LYS A 267 -11.86 -17.76 -0.29
N GLY A 268 -11.55 -17.79 1.01
CA GLY A 268 -11.22 -16.59 1.78
C GLY A 268 -9.81 -16.12 1.48
N LEU A 269 -8.82 -16.99 1.70
CA LEU A 269 -7.42 -16.66 1.48
C LEU A 269 -6.63 -17.92 1.13
N LEU A 270 -5.76 -17.81 0.14
CA LEU A 270 -4.72 -18.80 -0.16
C LEU A 270 -3.35 -18.21 0.18
N VAL A 271 -2.55 -18.90 1.01
CA VAL A 271 -1.15 -18.55 1.27
C VAL A 271 -0.25 -19.69 0.82
N GLU A 272 0.76 -19.40 0.01
CA GLU A 272 1.66 -20.39 -0.57
C GLU A 272 3.12 -20.05 -0.31
N GLY A 273 3.88 -20.98 0.28
CA GLY A 273 5.33 -20.91 0.39
C GLY A 273 5.98 -21.65 -0.77
N VAL A 274 6.63 -20.95 -1.69
CA VAL A 274 7.16 -21.53 -2.95
C VAL A 274 8.66 -21.39 -3.12
N GLY A 275 9.31 -20.55 -2.30
CA GLY A 275 10.74 -20.30 -2.39
C GLY A 275 11.58 -21.25 -1.52
N SER A 276 12.90 -21.16 -1.71
CA SER A 276 13.90 -21.84 -0.89
C SER A 276 14.30 -21.06 0.37
N GLY A 277 13.90 -19.79 0.46
CA GLY A 277 14.13 -18.95 1.63
C GLY A 277 13.05 -19.13 2.70
N PRO A 278 13.27 -18.57 3.91
CA PRO A 278 12.30 -18.68 4.99
C PRO A 278 11.00 -17.92 4.65
N ALA A 279 9.87 -18.57 4.81
CA ALA A 279 8.54 -18.00 4.63
C ALA A 279 7.74 -18.09 5.94
N TYR A 280 7.42 -16.94 6.52
CA TYR A 280 6.69 -16.85 7.78
C TYR A 280 5.30 -16.26 7.56
N LEU A 281 4.30 -16.85 8.23
CA LEU A 281 2.94 -16.32 8.29
C LEU A 281 2.54 -16.17 9.74
N ILE A 282 2.10 -14.97 10.13
CA ILE A 282 1.58 -14.68 11.46
C ILE A 282 0.09 -14.38 11.36
N LEU A 283 -0.74 -15.08 12.14
CA LEU A 283 -2.20 -14.94 12.13
C LEU A 283 -2.73 -14.65 13.54
N GLN A 284 -3.28 -13.45 13.73
CA GLN A 284 -3.75 -12.98 15.04
C GLN A 284 -5.19 -12.47 14.96
N ASN A 285 -6.10 -13.04 15.74
CA ASN A 285 -7.48 -12.54 15.90
C ASN A 285 -8.23 -12.34 14.57
N ASN A 286 -8.04 -13.23 13.61
CA ASN A 286 -8.71 -13.14 12.31
C ASN A 286 -9.96 -14.00 12.25
N VAL A 287 -10.95 -13.56 11.46
CA VAL A 287 -12.20 -14.27 11.22
C VAL A 287 -12.26 -14.70 9.75
N PHE A 288 -12.50 -15.99 9.50
CA PHE A 288 -12.60 -16.54 8.15
C PHE A 288 -13.91 -17.32 8.00
N SER A 289 -14.97 -16.72 7.44
CA SER A 289 -16.18 -17.49 7.10
C SER A 289 -16.03 -18.24 5.77
N SER A 290 -15.13 -17.76 4.91
CA SER A 290 -14.65 -18.47 3.71
C SER A 290 -13.34 -19.22 4.01
N SER A 291 -13.01 -20.28 3.25
CA SER A 291 -11.86 -21.14 3.56
C SER A 291 -10.51 -20.40 3.51
N LEU A 292 -9.70 -20.54 4.56
CA LEU A 292 -8.27 -20.24 4.58
C LEU A 292 -7.49 -21.51 4.21
N GLN A 293 -6.65 -21.43 3.18
CA GLN A 293 -5.74 -22.50 2.80
C GLN A 293 -4.29 -22.03 2.87
N ILE A 294 -3.43 -22.86 3.46
CA ILE A 294 -1.99 -22.63 3.55
C ILE A 294 -1.30 -23.86 2.97
N SER A 295 -0.39 -23.67 2.02
CA SER A 295 0.37 -24.74 1.37
C SER A 295 1.83 -24.38 1.13
N GLY A 296 2.64 -25.39 0.83
CA GLY A 296 4.07 -25.22 0.58
C GLY A 296 4.87 -24.98 1.86
N THR A 297 6.03 -24.33 1.73
CA THR A 297 7.04 -24.17 2.79
C THR A 297 6.76 -23.00 3.73
N VAL A 298 5.53 -22.86 4.25
CA VAL A 298 5.16 -21.77 5.17
C VAL A 298 5.27 -22.20 6.62
N THR A 299 6.05 -21.45 7.41
CA THR A 299 6.06 -21.56 8.87
C THR A 299 5.01 -20.63 9.46
N VAL A 300 3.96 -21.19 10.07
CA VAL A 300 2.89 -20.41 10.70
C VAL A 300 3.24 -20.16 12.17
N LEU A 301 3.29 -18.89 12.56
CA LEU A 301 3.61 -18.42 13.90
C LEU A 301 2.37 -17.73 14.48
N ASP A 302 1.90 -18.19 15.65
CA ASP A 302 0.66 -17.74 16.31
C ASP A 302 -0.64 -18.14 15.59
N LYS A 303 -1.60 -18.66 16.36
CA LYS A 303 -2.92 -19.10 15.89
C LYS A 303 -3.97 -18.85 16.98
N GLN A 304 -4.53 -17.64 16.96
CA GLN A 304 -5.87 -17.41 17.48
C GLN A 304 -6.82 -17.16 16.30
N THR A 305 -7.06 -18.21 15.52
CA THR A 305 -8.01 -18.20 14.40
C THR A 305 -9.16 -19.15 14.70
N PHE A 306 -10.38 -18.64 14.66
CA PHE A 306 -11.60 -19.43 14.89
C PHE A 306 -12.03 -20.05 13.55
N LEU A 307 -11.59 -21.28 13.21
CA LEU A 307 -12.19 -22.28 12.28
C LEU A 307 -11.15 -23.33 11.77
N PRO A 308 -11.58 -24.47 11.18
CA PRO A 308 -10.66 -25.57 10.83
C PRO A 308 -9.76 -25.22 9.65
N ILE A 309 -8.47 -25.12 9.92
CA ILE A 309 -7.43 -24.90 8.91
C ILE A 309 -7.18 -26.23 8.19
N VAL A 310 -7.47 -26.28 6.90
CA VAL A 310 -7.17 -27.44 6.05
C VAL A 310 -5.70 -27.36 5.63
N PHE A 311 -4.85 -28.13 6.29
CA PHE A 311 -3.49 -28.37 5.81
C PHE A 311 -3.53 -29.46 4.74
N LYS A 312 -3.20 -29.13 3.49
CA LYS A 312 -2.82 -30.15 2.49
C LYS A 312 -1.30 -30.23 2.47
N LYS A 313 -0.78 -31.38 2.87
CA LYS A 313 0.62 -31.78 2.68
C LYS A 313 0.89 -32.02 1.20
#